data_AF-A0A7V5Q9L1-F1
#
_entry.id   AF-A0A7V5Q9L1-F1
#
_cell.length_a   1.000
_cell.length_b   1.000
_cell.length_c   1.000
_cell.angle_alpha   90.00
_cell.angle_beta   90.00
_cell.angle_gamma   90.00
#
_symmetry.space_group_name_H-M   'P 1'
#
loop_
_entity.id
_entity.type
_entity.pdbx_description
1 polymer ?
#
loop_
_entity_poly.entity_id
_entity_poly.type
_entity_poly.pdbx_seq_one_letter_code
_entity_poly.pdbx_strand_id
1 'polypeptide(L)'
;MAAGLAGLGFAQPSQAQGVVRAEHGSWQIRCDNKSGPGVDICALMQSVTAKNNPNIGITVILQKHKNNKTILRVQAPLGVLLPGGLGLTVDGKDLGRTTFLRCLPGGCLADVPLDKKILKLFKIGKKATFVVFETPKKGIGLPVSLKGFTAGFKALPIMGAPAKAIKVTPGKPVALPPKPIAGKSSGKAPKKAKGNVSTTIKTLPLPSVSGKNESRLAPGG
;
A
#
# COMPACT_ATOMS: atom_id res chain seq x y z
N MET A 1 19.72 27.90 -44.97
CA MET A 1 19.38 26.47 -44.92
C MET A 1 20.35 25.77 -43.98
N ALA A 2 19.94 25.42 -42.76
CA ALA A 2 20.47 24.29 -41.95
C ALA A 2 19.73 24.27 -40.61
N ALA A 3 18.72 23.40 -40.50
CA ALA A 3 17.88 23.21 -39.34
C ALA A 3 18.60 22.31 -38.30
N GLY A 4 18.67 22.75 -37.05
CA GLY A 4 19.12 21.92 -35.92
C GLY A 4 17.98 21.04 -35.41
N LEU A 5 18.16 19.72 -35.49
CA LEU A 5 17.21 18.73 -34.97
C LEU A 5 17.44 18.55 -33.46
N ALA A 6 16.52 19.06 -32.66
CA ALA A 6 16.41 18.74 -31.24
C ALA A 6 15.85 17.31 -31.07
N GLY A 7 16.65 16.41 -30.50
CA GLY A 7 16.24 15.04 -30.19
C GLY A 7 15.21 15.00 -29.07
N LEU A 8 13.99 14.55 -29.39
CA LEU A 8 12.96 14.20 -28.40
C LEU A 8 13.30 12.83 -27.81
N GLY A 9 13.80 12.80 -26.58
CA GLY A 9 13.95 11.58 -25.80
C GLY A 9 12.58 11.05 -25.34
N PHE A 10 12.11 9.95 -25.93
CA PHE A 10 10.94 9.23 -25.45
C PHE A 10 11.28 8.50 -24.15
N ALA A 11 10.80 8.99 -23.02
CA ALA A 11 10.85 8.26 -21.76
C ALA A 11 9.92 7.03 -21.86
N GLN A 12 10.50 5.83 -21.97
CA GLN A 12 9.73 4.58 -21.92
C GLN A 12 9.05 4.46 -20.54
N PRO A 13 7.74 4.18 -20.49
CA PRO A 13 7.06 3.97 -19.23
C PRO A 13 7.62 2.71 -18.55
N SER A 14 8.26 2.90 -17.40
CA SER A 14 8.70 1.81 -16.54
C SER A 14 7.50 0.93 -16.17
N GLN A 15 7.48 -0.29 -16.68
CA GLN A 15 6.50 -1.31 -16.29
C GLN A 15 6.87 -1.81 -14.88
N ALA A 16 6.34 -1.13 -13.86
CA ALA A 16 6.62 -1.43 -12.45
C ALA A 16 5.83 -2.63 -11.89
N GLN A 17 5.10 -3.35 -12.75
CA GLN A 17 4.34 -4.55 -12.38
C GLN A 17 5.02 -5.73 -13.07
N GLY A 18 5.92 -6.42 -12.36
CA GLY A 18 6.76 -7.49 -12.91
C GLY A 18 6.02 -8.52 -13.79
N VAL A 19 6.80 -9.29 -14.54
CA VAL A 19 6.30 -10.23 -15.55
C VAL A 19 5.47 -11.32 -14.90
N VAL A 20 4.29 -11.60 -15.45
CA VAL A 20 3.43 -12.72 -15.02
C VAL A 20 4.15 -14.03 -15.35
N ARG A 21 4.39 -14.86 -14.34
CA ARG A 21 5.03 -16.18 -14.47
C ARG A 21 4.04 -17.32 -14.34
N ALA A 22 2.97 -17.16 -13.58
CA ALA A 22 1.96 -18.20 -13.42
C ALA A 22 0.61 -17.60 -13.00
N GLU A 23 -0.47 -18.32 -13.27
CA GLU A 23 -1.82 -17.99 -12.82
C GLU A 23 -2.44 -19.16 -12.09
N HIS A 24 -3.13 -18.85 -10.99
CA HIS A 24 -3.81 -19.81 -10.14
C HIS A 24 -5.18 -19.25 -9.78
N GLY A 25 -6.19 -19.57 -10.58
CA GLY A 25 -7.54 -19.04 -10.39
C GLY A 25 -7.55 -17.50 -10.51
N SER A 26 -7.89 -16.82 -9.42
CA SER A 26 -7.90 -15.34 -9.37
C SER A 26 -6.55 -14.71 -9.02
N TRP A 27 -5.50 -15.51 -8.80
CA TRP A 27 -4.20 -15.05 -8.34
C TRP A 27 -3.14 -15.20 -9.42
N GLN A 28 -2.20 -14.26 -9.46
CA GLN A 28 -1.08 -14.28 -10.41
C GLN A 28 0.25 -14.24 -9.67
N ILE A 29 1.20 -15.08 -10.05
CA ILE A 29 2.59 -14.93 -9.64
C ILE A 29 3.26 -13.97 -10.62
N ARG A 30 3.76 -12.85 -10.11
CA ARG A 30 4.48 -11.83 -10.87
C ARG A 30 5.88 -11.69 -10.31
N CYS A 31 6.89 -11.61 -11.17
CA CYS A 31 8.28 -11.49 -10.77
C CYS A 31 8.96 -10.29 -11.44
N ASP A 32 9.75 -9.54 -10.67
CA ASP A 32 10.61 -8.47 -11.16
C ASP A 32 12.08 -8.92 -11.12
N ASN A 33 12.82 -8.64 -12.18
CA ASN A 33 14.25 -8.99 -12.35
C ASN A 33 15.19 -7.87 -11.84
N LYS A 34 14.66 -6.82 -11.23
CA LYS A 34 15.44 -5.67 -10.74
C LYS A 34 16.45 -5.97 -9.63
N SER A 35 16.52 -7.19 -9.10
CA SER A 35 17.48 -7.57 -8.04
C SER A 35 18.80 -8.13 -8.54
N GLY A 36 19.04 -8.12 -9.86
CA GLY A 36 20.29 -8.55 -10.49
C GLY A 36 20.16 -9.89 -11.24
N PRO A 37 21.20 -10.30 -11.99
CA PRO A 37 21.16 -11.52 -12.79
C PRO A 37 20.86 -12.75 -11.92
N GLY A 38 19.76 -13.44 -12.22
CA GLY A 38 19.39 -14.70 -11.56
C GLY A 38 18.63 -14.59 -10.24
N VAL A 39 18.38 -13.38 -9.72
CA VAL A 39 17.61 -13.14 -8.50
C VAL A 39 16.31 -12.40 -8.84
N ASP A 40 15.19 -13.13 -8.86
CA ASP A 40 13.88 -12.56 -9.12
C ASP A 40 13.14 -12.32 -7.80
N ILE A 41 12.51 -11.15 -7.66
CA ILE A 41 11.55 -10.90 -6.57
C ILE A 41 10.16 -11.22 -7.10
N CYS A 42 9.59 -12.32 -6.60
CA CYS A 42 8.25 -12.74 -6.95
C CYS A 42 7.22 -12.41 -5.86
N ALA A 43 6.00 -12.13 -6.29
CA ALA A 43 4.84 -11.95 -5.43
C ALA A 43 3.62 -12.66 -6.01
N LEU A 44 2.74 -13.18 -5.14
CA LEU A 44 1.43 -13.67 -5.54
C LEU A 44 0.41 -12.54 -5.34
N MET A 45 -0.25 -12.13 -6.41
CA MET A 45 -1.00 -10.88 -6.46
C MET A 45 -2.44 -11.08 -6.93
N GLN A 46 -3.33 -10.23 -6.42
CA GLN A 46 -4.68 -10.03 -6.94
C GLN A 46 -5.08 -8.57 -6.75
N SER A 47 -5.61 -7.95 -7.79
CA SER A 47 -6.15 -6.58 -7.74
C SER A 47 -7.66 -6.63 -7.87
N VAL A 48 -8.37 -5.83 -7.07
CA VAL A 48 -9.83 -5.74 -7.08
C VAL A 48 -10.26 -4.29 -6.91
N THR A 49 -11.43 -3.95 -7.44
CA THR A 49 -12.09 -2.66 -7.24
C THR A 49 -13.37 -2.83 -6.43
N ALA A 50 -13.80 -1.78 -5.74
CA ALA A 50 -15.03 -1.79 -5.00
C ALA A 50 -16.23 -1.83 -5.96
N LYS A 51 -17.21 -2.69 -5.67
CA LYS A 51 -18.39 -2.89 -6.54
C LYS A 51 -19.17 -1.60 -6.80
N ASN A 52 -19.28 -0.75 -5.78
CA ASN A 52 -20.08 0.49 -5.85
C ASN A 52 -19.21 1.74 -6.09
N ASN A 53 -17.90 1.58 -6.20
CA ASN A 53 -16.98 2.69 -6.48
C ASN A 53 -15.73 2.16 -7.22
N PRO A 54 -15.75 2.10 -8.57
CA PRO A 54 -14.65 1.53 -9.35
C PRO A 54 -13.34 2.33 -9.24
N ASN A 55 -13.40 3.57 -8.75
CA ASN A 55 -12.21 4.39 -8.50
C ASN A 55 -11.44 3.96 -7.24
N ILE A 56 -12.05 3.12 -6.39
CA ILE A 56 -11.41 2.59 -5.19
C ILE A 56 -11.04 1.15 -5.47
N GLY A 57 -9.74 0.90 -5.65
CA GLY A 57 -9.19 -0.42 -5.84
C GLY A 57 -8.02 -0.69 -4.92
N ILE A 58 -7.84 -1.95 -4.58
CA ILE A 58 -6.68 -2.43 -3.82
C ILE A 58 -5.91 -3.45 -4.65
N THR A 59 -4.62 -3.54 -4.35
CA THR A 59 -3.80 -4.66 -4.79
C THR A 59 -3.28 -5.42 -3.58
N VAL A 60 -3.60 -6.70 -3.52
CA VAL A 60 -3.10 -7.63 -2.50
C VAL A 60 -1.86 -8.32 -3.04
N ILE A 61 -0.79 -8.31 -2.26
CA ILE A 61 0.56 -8.71 -2.65
C ILE A 61 1.11 -9.63 -1.56
N LEU A 62 1.18 -10.92 -1.83
CA LEU A 62 1.75 -11.89 -0.91
C LEU A 62 3.23 -12.11 -1.22
N GLN A 63 4.08 -12.03 -0.20
CA GLN A 63 5.51 -12.28 -0.28
C GLN A 63 5.97 -13.24 0.82
N LYS A 64 6.89 -14.14 0.49
CA LYS A 64 7.58 -15.02 1.46
C LYS A 64 8.99 -14.50 1.68
N HIS A 65 9.33 -14.14 2.91
CA HIS A 65 10.66 -13.67 3.27
C HIS A 65 11.56 -14.84 3.67
N LYS A 66 12.88 -14.62 3.64
CA LYS A 66 13.92 -15.64 3.94
C LYS A 66 13.82 -16.22 5.36
N ASN A 67 13.22 -15.50 6.30
CA ASN A 67 12.99 -15.93 7.68
C ASN A 67 11.68 -16.73 7.86
N ASN A 68 11.14 -17.32 6.79
CA ASN A 68 9.83 -17.99 6.76
C ASN A 68 8.64 -17.09 7.14
N LYS A 69 8.83 -15.78 7.29
CA LYS A 69 7.71 -14.85 7.49
C LYS A 69 7.00 -14.64 6.16
N THR A 70 5.70 -14.90 6.17
CA THR A 70 4.84 -14.61 5.03
C THR A 70 4.07 -13.33 5.34
N ILE A 71 4.18 -12.34 4.47
CA ILE A 71 3.54 -11.04 4.63
C ILE A 71 2.51 -10.86 3.50
N LEU A 72 1.29 -10.48 3.87
CA LEU A 72 0.28 -9.96 2.94
C LEU A 72 0.39 -8.45 2.96
N ARG A 73 0.95 -7.87 1.92
CA ARG A 73 0.95 -6.44 1.73
C ARG A 73 -0.27 -6.04 0.93
N VAL A 74 -1.02 -5.06 1.41
CA VAL A 74 -2.14 -4.48 0.69
C VAL A 74 -1.79 -3.05 0.34
N GLN A 75 -1.89 -2.73 -0.94
CA GLN A 75 -1.76 -1.39 -1.47
C GLN A 75 -3.16 -0.82 -1.69
N ALA A 76 -3.54 0.11 -0.83
CA ALA A 76 -4.77 0.89 -0.92
C ALA A 76 -4.54 2.18 -1.73
N PRO A 77 -5.60 2.77 -2.30
CA PRO A 77 -5.46 4.01 -3.05
C PRO A 77 -5.21 5.19 -2.08
N LEU A 78 -4.77 6.32 -2.62
CA LEU A 78 -4.66 7.56 -1.86
C LEU A 78 -6.07 8.10 -1.53
N GLY A 79 -6.19 8.88 -0.45
CA GLY A 79 -7.46 9.46 0.00
C GLY A 79 -8.27 8.60 0.98
N VAL A 80 -7.77 7.42 1.37
CA VAL A 80 -8.34 6.63 2.46
C VAL A 80 -8.00 7.24 3.83
N LEU A 81 -8.87 7.02 4.81
CA LEU A 81 -8.71 7.42 6.19
C LEU A 81 -7.67 6.55 6.89
N LEU A 82 -6.44 7.08 6.98
CA LEU A 82 -5.29 6.42 7.62
C LEU A 82 -5.56 5.97 9.06
N PRO A 83 -6.16 6.79 9.96
CA PRO A 83 -6.47 6.36 11.33
C PRO A 83 -7.43 5.17 11.42
N GLY A 84 -8.28 4.95 10.40
CA GLY A 84 -9.21 3.82 10.37
C GLY A 84 -8.54 2.47 10.05
N GLY A 85 -7.31 2.51 9.53
CA GLY A 85 -6.55 1.34 9.13
C GLY A 85 -7.19 0.54 8.00
N LEU A 86 -6.73 -0.71 7.86
CA LEU A 86 -7.23 -1.69 6.91
C LEU A 86 -7.89 -2.83 7.69
N GLY A 87 -9.21 -2.99 7.52
CA GLY A 87 -9.95 -4.14 8.07
C GLY A 87 -9.82 -5.38 7.19
N LEU A 88 -9.88 -6.55 7.81
CA LEU A 88 -9.87 -7.84 7.11
C LEU A 88 -10.94 -8.77 7.68
N THR A 89 -11.79 -9.29 6.81
CA THR A 89 -12.69 -10.40 7.11
C THR A 89 -12.45 -11.56 6.15
N VAL A 90 -12.67 -12.79 6.58
CA VAL A 90 -12.65 -13.98 5.70
C VAL A 90 -13.95 -14.75 5.89
N ASP A 91 -14.72 -14.89 4.82
CA ASP A 91 -16.06 -15.52 4.82
C ASP A 91 -16.96 -15.01 5.96
N GLY A 92 -16.91 -13.70 6.23
CA GLY A 92 -17.70 -13.04 7.28
C GLY A 92 -17.04 -13.06 8.68
N LYS A 93 -15.98 -13.83 8.89
CA LYS A 93 -15.22 -13.81 10.14
C LYS A 93 -14.29 -12.60 10.21
N ASP A 94 -14.45 -11.77 11.23
CA ASP A 94 -13.57 -10.63 11.46
C ASP A 94 -12.19 -11.08 11.99
N LEU A 95 -11.14 -10.59 11.34
CA LEU A 95 -9.73 -10.83 11.69
C LEU A 95 -9.06 -9.56 12.23
N GLY A 96 -9.81 -8.47 12.38
CA GLY A 96 -9.36 -7.21 12.95
C GLY A 96 -8.86 -6.23 11.90
N ARG A 97 -8.10 -5.25 12.39
CA ARG A 97 -7.55 -4.14 11.62
C ARG A 97 -6.04 -4.08 11.77
N THR A 98 -5.36 -3.67 10.70
CA THR A 98 -3.94 -3.31 10.72
C THR A 98 -3.78 -1.84 10.33
N THR A 99 -2.68 -1.22 10.73
CA THR A 99 -2.37 0.17 10.39
C THR A 99 -1.68 0.27 9.03
N PHE A 100 -1.83 1.43 8.39
CA PHE A 100 -1.01 1.77 7.23
C PHE A 100 0.40 2.14 7.69
N LEU A 101 1.40 1.55 7.05
CA LEU A 101 2.81 1.77 7.37
C LEU A 101 3.33 3.07 6.74
N ARG A 102 2.98 3.28 5.47
CA ARG A 102 3.43 4.44 4.69
C ARG A 102 2.62 4.57 3.41
N CYS A 103 2.58 5.78 2.86
CA CYS A 103 2.04 6.04 1.53
C CYS A 103 3.15 6.41 0.55
N LEU A 104 3.05 5.84 -0.65
CA LEU A 104 3.90 6.12 -1.80
C LEU A 104 3.03 6.69 -2.92
N PRO A 105 3.62 7.21 -4.01
CA PRO A 105 2.84 7.69 -5.16
C PRO A 105 1.88 6.64 -5.74
N GLY A 106 2.18 5.35 -5.56
CA GLY A 106 1.30 4.25 -5.97
C GLY A 106 0.15 3.93 -5.02
N GLY A 107 0.17 4.41 -3.77
CA GLY A 107 -0.84 4.10 -2.76
C GLY A 107 -0.27 3.92 -1.35
N CYS A 108 -1.17 3.69 -0.39
CA CYS A 108 -0.85 3.44 1.01
C CYS A 108 -0.70 1.94 1.27
N LEU A 109 0.40 1.56 1.92
CA LEU A 109 0.76 0.17 2.20
C LEU A 109 0.39 -0.21 3.62
N ALA A 110 -0.28 -1.35 3.76
CA ALA A 110 -0.52 -2.00 5.04
C ALA A 110 -0.02 -3.44 4.95
N ASP A 111 0.69 -3.91 5.98
CA ASP A 111 1.15 -5.29 6.05
C ASP A 111 0.30 -6.06 7.06
N VAL A 112 -0.16 -7.23 6.62
CA VAL A 112 -0.84 -8.23 7.46
C VAL A 112 0.08 -9.45 7.53
N PRO A 113 0.67 -9.75 8.71
CA PRO A 113 1.39 -11.00 8.89
C PRO A 113 0.44 -12.18 8.69
N LEU A 114 0.75 -13.11 7.78
CA LEU A 114 -0.02 -14.36 7.70
C LEU A 114 0.50 -15.33 8.76
N ASP A 115 -0.05 -15.21 9.97
CA ASP A 115 0.13 -16.24 10.98
C ASP A 115 -0.56 -17.57 10.56
N LYS A 116 -0.39 -18.61 11.37
CA LYS A 116 -0.97 -19.93 11.11
C LYS A 116 -2.50 -19.89 10.99
N LYS A 117 -3.17 -19.02 11.74
CA LYS A 117 -4.64 -18.90 11.79
C LYS A 117 -5.17 -18.25 10.51
N ILE A 118 -4.62 -17.09 10.14
CA ILE A 118 -5.01 -16.35 8.92
C ILE A 118 -4.67 -17.19 7.70
N LEU A 119 -3.48 -17.81 7.64
CA LEU A 119 -3.11 -18.66 6.53
C LEU A 119 -4.05 -19.85 6.36
N LYS A 120 -4.49 -20.49 7.46
CA LYS A 120 -5.48 -21.58 7.40
C LYS A 120 -6.80 -21.08 6.82
N LEU A 121 -7.29 -19.93 7.29
CA LEU A 121 -8.52 -19.32 6.79
C LEU A 121 -8.44 -18.96 5.31
N PHE A 122 -7.33 -18.38 4.85
CA PHE A 122 -7.13 -18.06 3.44
C PHE A 122 -7.06 -19.31 2.55
N LYS A 123 -6.55 -20.43 3.07
CA LYS A 123 -6.44 -21.69 2.32
C LYS A 123 -7.78 -22.42 2.13
N ILE A 124 -8.66 -22.36 3.13
CA ILE A 124 -9.96 -23.05 3.11
C ILE A 124 -11.12 -22.14 2.70
N GLY A 125 -10.94 -20.83 2.85
CA GLY A 125 -11.98 -19.85 2.62
C GLY A 125 -12.24 -19.59 1.14
N LYS A 126 -13.36 -18.93 0.87
CA LYS A 126 -13.81 -18.59 -0.48
C LYS A 126 -13.53 -17.13 -0.82
N LYS A 127 -13.68 -16.24 0.16
CA LYS A 127 -13.57 -14.79 -0.02
C LYS A 127 -12.92 -14.13 1.18
N ALA A 128 -11.94 -13.28 0.92
CA ALA A 128 -11.44 -12.30 1.88
C ALA A 128 -12.02 -10.93 1.53
N THR A 129 -12.53 -10.17 2.49
CA THR A 129 -12.99 -8.80 2.24
C THR A 129 -12.11 -7.85 3.02
N PHE A 130 -11.38 -7.02 2.29
CA PHE A 130 -10.62 -5.92 2.87
C PHE A 130 -11.53 -4.70 2.99
N VAL A 131 -11.37 -3.95 4.07
CA VAL A 131 -12.18 -2.76 4.32
C VAL A 131 -11.28 -1.57 4.47
N VAL A 132 -11.42 -0.61 3.56
CA VAL A 132 -10.83 0.73 3.68
C VAL A 132 -11.89 1.71 4.16
N PHE A 133 -11.49 2.79 4.81
CA PHE A 133 -12.42 3.79 5.33
C PHE A 133 -12.22 5.11 4.57
N GLU A 134 -13.30 5.77 4.17
CA GLU A 134 -13.25 7.16 3.66
C GLU A 134 -13.46 8.15 4.81
N THR A 135 -14.33 7.80 5.74
CA THR A 135 -14.60 8.54 6.98
C THR A 135 -14.77 7.55 8.14
N PRO A 136 -14.73 7.99 9.40
CA PRO A 136 -14.90 7.07 10.55
C PRO A 136 -16.19 6.25 10.52
N LYS A 137 -17.22 6.73 9.80
CA LYS A 137 -18.53 6.10 9.68
C LYS A 137 -18.74 5.35 8.35
N LYS A 138 -17.84 5.51 7.38
CA LYS A 138 -18.00 4.97 6.01
C LYS A 138 -16.85 4.04 5.65
N GLY A 139 -17.10 2.74 5.80
CA GLY A 139 -16.22 1.67 5.33
C GLY A 139 -16.63 1.16 3.95
N ILE A 140 -15.64 0.77 3.13
CA ILE A 140 -15.82 0.25 1.79
C ILE A 140 -15.19 -1.13 1.71
N GLY A 141 -16.02 -2.14 1.46
CA GLY A 141 -15.57 -3.52 1.30
C GLY A 141 -15.06 -3.81 -0.11
N LEU A 142 -13.87 -4.41 -0.19
CA LEU A 142 -13.20 -4.85 -1.40
C LEU A 142 -13.06 -6.38 -1.36
N PRO A 143 -13.97 -7.12 -2.04
CA PRO A 143 -13.95 -8.57 -2.02
C PRO A 143 -12.83 -9.11 -2.90
N VAL A 144 -11.97 -9.93 -2.31
CA VAL A 144 -10.86 -10.66 -2.93
C VAL A 144 -11.23 -12.15 -2.95
N SER A 145 -11.14 -12.75 -4.13
CA SER A 145 -11.39 -14.17 -4.32
C SER A 145 -10.24 -15.00 -3.76
N LEU A 146 -10.53 -16.01 -2.95
CA LEU A 146 -9.54 -16.97 -2.49
C LEU A 146 -9.40 -18.18 -3.43
N LYS A 147 -10.15 -18.21 -4.54
CA LYS A 147 -10.05 -19.25 -5.57
C LYS A 147 -8.63 -19.27 -6.17
N GLY A 148 -7.93 -20.37 -5.97
CA GLY A 148 -6.56 -20.57 -6.44
C GLY A 148 -5.47 -20.04 -5.51
N PHE A 149 -5.82 -19.42 -4.38
CA PHE A 149 -4.85 -18.94 -3.39
C PHE A 149 -3.92 -20.05 -2.92
N THR A 150 -4.46 -21.22 -2.54
CA THR A 150 -3.66 -22.34 -2.02
C THR A 150 -2.63 -22.85 -3.03
N ALA A 151 -3.01 -22.95 -4.31
CA ALA A 151 -2.09 -23.36 -5.38
C ALA A 151 -1.01 -22.31 -5.61
N GLY A 152 -1.39 -21.03 -5.72
CA GLY A 152 -0.44 -19.93 -5.88
C GLY A 152 0.49 -19.76 -4.68
N PHE A 153 -0.02 -19.94 -3.45
CA PHE A 153 0.77 -19.90 -2.23
C PHE A 153 1.84 -21.00 -2.24
N LYS A 154 1.50 -22.22 -2.69
CA LYS A 154 2.47 -23.32 -2.80
C LYS A 154 3.53 -23.04 -3.86
N ALA A 155 3.13 -22.48 -5.00
CA ALA A 155 4.02 -22.17 -6.12
C ALA A 155 4.89 -20.91 -5.91
N LEU A 156 4.50 -19.98 -5.02
CA LEU A 156 5.26 -18.77 -4.74
C LEU A 156 6.61 -19.09 -4.07
N PRO A 157 7.77 -18.72 -4.67
CA PRO A 157 9.07 -18.92 -4.05
C PRO A 157 9.34 -17.93 -2.90
N ILE A 158 10.37 -18.22 -2.12
CA ILE A 158 10.92 -17.27 -1.13
C ILE A 158 11.63 -16.14 -1.87
N MET A 159 11.48 -14.90 -1.39
CA MET A 159 12.12 -13.72 -1.96
C MET A 159 13.63 -13.91 -2.10
N GLY A 160 14.12 -13.70 -3.32
CA GLY A 160 15.53 -13.84 -3.67
C GLY A 160 15.95 -15.26 -4.08
N ALA A 161 15.00 -16.16 -4.33
CA ALA A 161 15.25 -17.43 -5.00
C ALA A 161 15.21 -17.27 -6.53
N PRO A 162 15.93 -18.10 -7.31
CA PRO A 162 15.91 -18.02 -8.76
C PRO A 162 14.52 -18.36 -9.32
N ALA A 163 13.93 -17.48 -10.12
CA ALA A 163 12.58 -17.69 -10.69
C ALA A 163 12.48 -18.88 -11.66
N LYS A 164 13.61 -19.43 -12.13
CA LYS A 164 13.63 -20.65 -12.97
C LYS A 164 12.94 -21.85 -12.30
N ALA A 165 12.75 -21.84 -10.99
CA ALA A 165 12.02 -22.87 -10.26
C ALA A 165 10.48 -22.82 -10.42
N ILE A 166 9.93 -21.72 -10.98
CA ILE A 166 8.48 -21.59 -11.20
C ILE A 166 8.15 -22.20 -12.55
N LYS A 167 7.31 -23.26 -12.56
CA LYS A 167 6.75 -23.79 -13.81
C LYS A 167 5.87 -22.71 -14.44
N VAL A 168 6.42 -22.02 -15.44
CA VAL A 168 5.74 -20.92 -16.11
C VAL A 168 4.56 -21.48 -16.89
N THR A 169 3.35 -21.16 -16.45
CA THR A 169 2.17 -21.32 -17.31
C THR A 169 1.88 -19.93 -17.85
N PRO A 170 1.90 -19.71 -19.19
CA PRO A 170 1.57 -18.42 -19.76
C PRO A 170 0.22 -17.97 -19.24
N GLY A 171 0.24 -16.95 -18.39
CA GLY A 171 -0.97 -16.32 -17.91
C GLY A 171 -1.64 -15.59 -19.05
N LYS A 172 -2.98 -15.60 -19.09
CA LYS A 172 -3.72 -14.73 -19.99
C LYS A 172 -3.29 -13.28 -19.69
N PRO A 173 -3.15 -12.38 -20.68
CA PRO A 173 -2.84 -10.99 -20.41
C PRO A 173 -3.91 -10.40 -19.48
N VAL A 174 -3.59 -10.29 -18.18
CA VAL A 174 -4.46 -9.58 -17.24
C VAL A 174 -4.28 -8.12 -17.55
N ALA A 175 -5.37 -7.50 -18.01
CA ALA A 175 -5.47 -6.07 -18.20
C ALA A 175 -4.92 -5.40 -16.94
N LEU A 176 -3.83 -4.65 -17.10
CA LEU A 176 -3.31 -3.83 -16.02
C LEU A 176 -4.47 -2.98 -15.50
N PRO A 177 -4.57 -2.74 -14.17
CA PRO A 177 -5.49 -1.72 -13.68
C PRO A 177 -5.24 -0.44 -14.47
N PRO A 178 -6.29 0.30 -14.88
CA PRO A 178 -6.12 1.54 -15.62
C PRO A 178 -5.13 2.41 -14.86
N LYS A 179 -4.07 2.80 -15.55
CA LYS A 179 -3.02 3.66 -15.00
C LYS A 179 -3.74 4.86 -14.34
N PRO A 180 -3.36 5.27 -13.11
CA PRO A 180 -3.86 6.52 -12.56
C PRO A 180 -3.64 7.59 -13.64
N ILE A 181 -4.72 8.24 -14.08
CA ILE A 181 -4.62 9.34 -15.02
C ILE A 181 -3.72 10.35 -14.32
N ALA A 182 -2.51 10.53 -14.85
CA ALA A 182 -1.60 11.54 -14.34
C ALA A 182 -2.37 12.86 -14.44
N GLY A 183 -2.84 13.36 -13.29
CA GLY A 183 -3.39 14.70 -13.21
C GLY A 183 -2.33 15.61 -13.79
N LYS A 184 -2.67 16.30 -14.88
CA LYS A 184 -1.80 17.31 -15.47
C LYS A 184 -1.41 18.25 -14.34
N SER A 185 -0.16 18.16 -13.90
CA SER A 185 0.48 19.23 -13.15
C SER A 185 0.55 20.41 -14.12
N SER A 186 -0.48 21.24 -14.11
CA SER A 186 -0.43 22.57 -14.68
C SER A 186 0.54 23.37 -13.82
N GLY A 187 1.83 23.24 -14.14
CA GLY A 187 2.89 24.10 -13.63
C GLY A 187 2.62 25.54 -14.08
N LYS A 188 1.90 26.29 -13.25
CA LYS A 188 1.93 27.74 -13.29
C LYS A 188 2.88 28.16 -12.17
N ALA A 189 4.08 28.57 -12.57
CA ALA A 189 5.09 29.12 -11.67
C ALA A 189 4.47 30.26 -10.83
N PRO A 190 4.68 30.30 -9.50
CA PRO A 190 4.27 31.45 -8.71
C PRO A 190 5.14 32.65 -9.10
N LYS A 191 4.49 33.75 -9.54
CA LYS A 191 5.16 35.04 -9.71
C LYS A 191 5.77 35.45 -8.36
N LYS A 192 7.07 35.77 -8.34
CA LYS A 192 7.77 36.34 -7.19
C LYS A 192 7.05 37.61 -6.71
N ALA A 193 6.35 37.53 -5.58
CA ALA A 193 5.96 38.70 -4.82
C ALA A 193 7.19 39.18 -4.04
N LYS A 194 7.74 40.34 -4.40
CA LYS A 194 8.71 41.07 -3.57
C LYS A 194 7.93 41.71 -2.41
N GLY A 195 7.75 40.97 -1.32
CA GLY A 195 7.28 41.51 -0.05
C GLY A 195 8.45 41.56 0.93
N ASN A 196 8.87 42.77 1.29
CA ASN A 196 9.95 43.01 2.24
C ASN A 196 9.40 42.74 3.66
N VAL A 197 9.71 41.59 4.25
CA VAL A 197 9.34 41.30 5.64
C VAL A 197 10.52 41.70 6.52
N SER A 198 10.41 42.89 7.10
CA SER A 198 11.27 43.36 8.18
C SER A 198 10.95 42.56 9.44
N THR A 199 11.90 41.73 9.86
CA THR A 199 11.81 40.95 11.10
C THR A 199 11.96 41.88 12.30
N THR A 200 10.84 42.24 12.94
CA THR A 200 10.85 42.78 14.31
C THR A 200 10.25 41.73 15.24
N ILE A 201 11.15 41.02 15.93
CA ILE A 201 10.79 40.09 17.00
C ILE A 201 10.29 40.95 18.16
N LYS A 202 8.97 41.01 18.34
CA LYS A 202 8.35 41.65 19.50
C LYS A 202 8.27 40.61 20.62
N THR A 203 9.20 40.69 21.56
CA THR A 203 9.26 39.87 22.77
C THR A 203 7.97 40.06 23.58
N LEU A 204 7.14 39.03 23.70
CA LEU A 204 6.02 39.04 24.64
C LEU A 204 6.55 38.71 26.06
N PRO A 205 6.14 39.46 27.10
CA PRO A 205 6.48 39.13 28.48
C PRO A 205 5.66 37.92 28.97
N LEU A 206 6.34 37.02 29.68
CA LEU A 206 5.76 35.89 30.41
C LEU A 206 4.88 36.38 31.56
N PRO A 207 3.72 35.77 31.84
CA PRO A 207 2.94 36.06 33.04
C PRO A 207 3.59 35.44 34.28
N SER A 208 3.87 36.29 35.28
CA SER A 208 4.31 35.93 36.62
C SER A 208 3.21 35.16 37.37
N VAL A 209 3.52 33.96 37.84
CA VAL A 209 2.70 33.23 38.83
C VAL A 209 3.01 33.80 40.21
N SER A 210 2.06 34.54 40.77
CA SER A 210 2.06 34.98 42.16
C SER A 210 1.43 33.89 43.03
N GLY A 211 2.26 33.15 43.76
CA GLY A 211 1.83 32.21 44.80
C GLY A 211 1.98 32.84 46.18
N LYS A 212 0.88 33.33 46.74
CA LYS A 212 0.71 33.57 48.18
C LYS A 212 -0.56 32.85 48.62
N ASN A 213 -0.44 31.79 49.41
CA ASN A 213 -1.02 31.81 50.75
C ASN A 213 -0.43 30.71 51.64
N GLU A 214 -0.07 31.13 52.84
CA GLU A 214 0.52 30.39 53.93
C GLU A 214 -0.54 29.68 54.81
N SER A 215 -0.08 28.61 55.48
CA SER A 215 -0.38 28.24 56.88
C SER A 215 -1.74 27.64 57.27
N ARG A 216 -1.74 26.37 57.74
CA ARG A 216 -1.77 26.03 59.19
C ARG A 216 -1.76 24.53 59.52
N LEU A 217 -0.98 24.23 60.57
CA LEU A 217 -0.95 23.13 61.56
C LEU A 217 -2.09 22.08 61.59
N ALA A 218 -1.72 20.80 61.80
CA ALA A 218 -1.84 20.09 63.09
C ALA A 218 -1.23 18.67 63.05
N PRO A 219 -0.69 18.13 64.17
CA PRO A 219 -0.31 16.72 64.31
C PRO A 219 -1.30 15.92 65.20
N GLY A 220 -1.28 14.59 65.06
CA GLY A 220 -1.65 13.65 66.13
C GLY A 220 -2.98 12.91 65.96
N GLY A 221 -2.88 11.57 66.03
CA GLY A 221 -4.00 10.61 66.05
C GLY A 221 -3.49 9.21 65.72
#